data_AF-A0A239J9Z0-F1
#
_entry.id   AF-A0A239J9Z0-F1
#
_cell.length_a   1.000
_cell.length_b   1.000
_cell.length_c   1.000
_cell.angle_alpha   90.00
_cell.angle_beta   90.00
_cell.angle_gamma   90.00
#
_symmetry.space_group_name_H-M   'P 1'
#
loop_
_entity.id
_entity.type
_entity.pdbx_description
1 polymer ?
#
loop_
_entity_poly.entity_id
_entity_poly.type
_entity_poly.pdbx_seq_one_letter_code
_entity_poly.pdbx_strand_id
1 'polypeptide(L)'
;MISYDIGQSGQSLEFVDKVLSHFERHRQIRFWQREAGGLLFARLALPAIEICAITGPRRSDRRGRYSYWPDEKAEQREIDDMFALNLHFVGCWHTHPEDVASPSQIDIRNTTDCVKRSRHVLNGFIMVIVGRKDIPAGMCVSVCDKASVYELPLSRGTAPQRPATATPTYGTVRNDRR
;
A
#
# COMPACT_ATOMS: atom_id res chain seq x y z
N MET A 1 -12.53 1.54 0.09
CA MET A 1 -11.40 0.70 -0.38
C MET A 1 -10.58 1.52 -1.37
N ILE A 2 -9.26 1.40 -1.35
CA ILE A 2 -8.34 2.09 -2.28
C ILE A 2 -7.42 1.05 -2.93
N SER A 3 -7.13 1.19 -4.23
CA SER A 3 -6.28 0.27 -5.01
C SER A 3 -5.07 0.96 -5.61
N TYR A 4 -3.96 0.22 -5.73
CA TYR A 4 -2.72 0.62 -6.40
C TYR A 4 -2.27 -0.47 -7.38
N ASP A 5 -1.80 -0.07 -8.55
CA ASP A 5 -1.33 -1.03 -9.57
C ASP A 5 0.14 -1.39 -9.31
N ILE A 6 0.46 -2.69 -9.31
CA ILE A 6 1.84 -3.16 -9.09
C ILE A 6 2.53 -3.33 -10.44
N GLY A 7 3.20 -2.27 -10.91
CA GLY A 7 3.96 -2.29 -12.16
C GLY A 7 3.12 -2.72 -13.37
N GLN A 8 3.63 -3.64 -14.18
CA GLN A 8 2.93 -4.18 -15.36
C GLN A 8 2.46 -5.64 -15.18
N SER A 9 2.51 -6.18 -13.95
CA SER A 9 2.17 -7.58 -13.70
C SER A 9 0.68 -7.88 -13.78
N GLY A 10 -0.17 -6.85 -13.82
CA GLY A 10 -1.62 -6.97 -13.70
C GLY A 10 -2.10 -7.25 -12.28
N GLN A 11 -1.20 -7.19 -11.28
CA GLN A 11 -1.55 -7.33 -9.86
C GLN A 11 -1.98 -5.98 -9.28
N SER A 12 -2.93 -6.03 -8.35
CA SER A 12 -3.40 -4.87 -7.58
C SER A 12 -3.09 -5.02 -6.10
N LEU A 13 -2.84 -3.90 -5.44
CA LEU A 13 -2.73 -3.78 -3.99
C LEU A 13 -3.95 -3.03 -3.46
N GLU A 14 -4.78 -3.71 -2.66
CA GLU A 14 -6.07 -3.20 -2.23
C GLU A 14 -6.13 -3.00 -0.72
N PHE A 15 -6.38 -1.76 -0.29
CA PHE A 15 -6.54 -1.41 1.12
C PHE A 15 -8.02 -1.36 1.49
N VAL A 16 -8.44 -2.22 2.42
CA VAL A 16 -9.81 -2.21 2.95
C VAL A 16 -10.04 -1.03 3.89
N ASP A 17 -11.30 -0.63 4.10
CA ASP A 17 -11.64 0.58 4.86
C ASP A 17 -11.17 0.55 6.31
N LYS A 18 -11.10 -0.64 6.93
CA LYS A 18 -10.56 -0.80 8.29
C LYS A 18 -9.08 -0.37 8.36
N VAL A 19 -8.30 -0.67 7.32
CA VAL A 19 -6.88 -0.30 7.26
C VAL A 19 -6.72 1.20 7.00
N LEU A 20 -7.51 1.74 6.07
CA LEU A 20 -7.53 3.18 5.81
C LEU A 20 -7.94 3.99 7.05
N SER A 21 -8.97 3.54 7.77
CA SER A 21 -9.42 4.14 9.03
C SER A 21 -8.34 4.07 10.12
N HIS A 22 -7.52 3.03 10.10
CA HIS A 22 -6.40 2.89 11.04
C HIS A 22 -5.30 3.91 10.76
N PHE A 23 -4.94 4.12 9.48
CA PHE A 23 -4.00 5.17 9.08
C PHE A 23 -4.53 6.55 9.47
N GLU A 24 -5.79 6.84 9.13
CA GLU A 24 -6.46 8.10 9.42
C GLU A 24 -6.42 8.46 10.92
N ARG A 25 -6.66 7.47 11.79
CA ARG A 25 -6.62 7.64 13.24
C ARG A 25 -5.23 8.02 13.78
N HIS A 26 -4.17 7.54 13.14
CA HIS A 26 -2.81 7.67 13.65
C HIS A 26 -2.00 8.78 12.98
N ARG A 27 -2.58 9.51 12.02
CA ARG A 27 -1.92 10.65 11.36
C ARG A 27 -1.29 11.62 12.36
N GLN A 28 -0.09 12.07 12.03
CA GLN A 28 0.73 12.96 12.85
C GLN A 28 0.41 14.45 12.60
N ILE A 29 -0.87 14.81 12.78
CA ILE A 29 -1.41 16.16 12.53
C ILE A 29 -0.82 17.22 13.46
N ARG A 30 -0.69 16.91 14.75
CA ARG A 30 -0.29 17.86 15.79
C ARG A 30 1.21 17.82 16.09
N PHE A 31 1.77 18.92 16.59
CA PHE A 31 3.22 19.03 16.81
C PHE A 31 3.76 18.08 17.91
N TRP A 32 2.91 17.62 18.83
CA TRP A 32 3.28 16.68 19.90
C TRP A 32 3.01 15.23 19.54
N GLN A 33 2.32 14.96 18.43
CA GLN A 33 2.11 13.60 17.98
C GLN A 33 3.44 13.01 17.52
N ARG A 34 3.66 11.76 17.92
CA ARG A 34 4.85 10.96 17.61
C ARG A 34 4.54 10.09 16.41
N GLU A 35 5.56 9.77 15.65
CA GLU A 35 5.50 8.84 14.55
C GLU A 35 4.87 7.52 15.00
N ALA A 36 3.78 7.10 14.36
CA ALA A 36 3.17 5.79 14.54
C ALA A 36 3.66 4.84 13.47
N GLY A 37 3.63 3.54 13.74
CA GLY A 37 3.93 2.54 12.74
C GLY A 37 3.49 1.15 13.19
N GLY A 38 3.70 0.18 12.32
CA GLY A 38 3.43 -1.22 12.57
C GLY A 38 3.42 -2.07 11.31
N LEU A 39 2.71 -3.19 11.34
CA LEU A 39 2.75 -4.20 10.29
C LEU A 39 1.46 -4.22 9.47
N LEU A 40 1.60 -4.60 8.20
CA LEU A 40 0.53 -4.82 7.25
C LEU A 40 0.41 -6.31 6.94
N PHE A 41 -0.84 -6.77 6.89
CA PHE A 41 -1.17 -8.16 6.65
C PHE A 41 -2.19 -8.28 5.53
N ALA A 42 -1.96 -9.25 4.65
CA ALA A 42 -2.77 -9.46 3.46
C ALA A 42 -3.34 -10.87 3.35
N ARG A 43 -4.47 -10.96 2.67
CA ARG A 43 -4.90 -12.18 2.00
C ARG A 43 -4.36 -12.15 0.58
N LEU A 44 -3.60 -13.18 0.21
CA LEU A 44 -3.00 -13.29 -1.12
C LEU A 44 -3.96 -14.04 -2.04
N ALA A 45 -4.74 -13.32 -2.84
CA ALA A 45 -5.71 -13.88 -3.78
C ALA A 45 -5.48 -13.29 -5.17
N LEU A 46 -4.45 -13.81 -5.86
CA LEU A 46 -4.03 -13.28 -7.16
C LEU A 46 -5.21 -13.12 -8.14
N PRO A 47 -5.28 -12.00 -8.88
CA PRO A 47 -4.26 -10.96 -9.02
C PRO A 47 -4.24 -9.91 -7.89
N ALA A 48 -5.14 -9.97 -6.90
CA ALA A 48 -5.27 -8.99 -5.85
C ALA A 48 -4.49 -9.37 -4.57
N ILE A 49 -3.78 -8.38 -4.01
CA ILE A 49 -3.20 -8.43 -2.68
C ILE A 49 -4.07 -7.57 -1.77
N GLU A 50 -4.96 -8.20 -1.01
CA GLU A 50 -5.91 -7.50 -0.15
C GLU A 50 -5.30 -7.25 1.23
N ILE A 51 -4.90 -6.00 1.50
CA ILE A 51 -4.45 -5.53 2.82
C ILE A 51 -5.67 -5.38 3.70
N CYS A 52 -5.94 -6.41 4.49
CA CYS A 52 -7.16 -6.53 5.30
C CYS A 52 -6.91 -6.47 6.81
N ALA A 53 -5.65 -6.58 7.25
CA ALA A 53 -5.27 -6.43 8.65
C ALA A 53 -4.03 -5.55 8.81
N ILE A 54 -3.99 -4.87 9.95
CA ILE A 54 -2.99 -3.87 10.31
C ILE A 54 -2.81 -3.89 11.82
N THR A 55 -1.58 -3.72 12.27
CA THR A 55 -1.22 -3.64 13.69
C THR A 55 -0.38 -2.40 13.99
N GLY A 56 -0.14 -2.17 15.28
CA GLY A 56 0.58 -0.99 15.76
C GLY A 56 -0.29 0.27 15.85
N PRO A 57 0.28 1.39 16.31
CA PRO A 57 1.49 1.41 17.13
C PRO A 57 1.22 0.74 18.49
N ARG A 58 2.21 0.02 19.02
CA ARG A 58 2.16 -0.60 20.34
C ARG A 58 2.64 0.38 21.40
N ARG A 59 2.29 0.08 22.66
CA ARG A 59 2.78 0.82 23.82
C ARG A 59 4.26 0.55 24.11
N SER A 60 4.78 -0.60 23.68
CA SER A 60 6.19 -0.97 23.85
C SER A 60 7.11 -0.36 22.80
N ASP A 61 6.56 0.16 21.70
CA ASP A 61 7.35 0.85 20.67
C ASP A 61 7.99 2.12 21.24
N ARG A 62 9.26 2.34 20.90
CA ARG A 62 9.93 3.60 21.19
C ARG A 62 9.70 4.54 20.03
N ARG A 63 9.01 5.65 20.29
CA ARG A 63 8.53 6.57 19.25
C ARG A 63 9.10 7.95 19.51
N GLY A 64 9.48 8.69 18.48
CA GLY A 64 9.83 10.10 18.52
C GLY A 64 8.90 10.86 17.58
N ARG A 65 9.16 12.16 17.39
CA ARG A 65 8.43 12.92 16.36
C ARG A 65 8.89 12.56 14.94
N TYR A 66 10.15 12.15 14.79
CA TYR A 66 10.83 11.88 13.52
C TYR A 66 11.60 10.56 13.58
N SER A 67 11.14 9.63 14.41
CA SER A 67 11.83 8.38 14.63
C SER A 67 10.89 7.32 15.19
N TYR A 68 11.00 6.10 14.69
CA TYR A 68 10.23 4.96 15.14
C TYR A 68 11.14 3.74 15.32
N TRP A 69 11.08 3.12 16.49
CA TRP A 69 11.78 1.87 16.79
C TRP A 69 10.75 0.85 17.30
N PRO A 70 10.44 -0.18 16.49
CA PRO A 70 9.45 -1.17 16.86
C PRO A 70 9.94 -2.08 17.98
N ASP A 71 9.01 -2.63 18.75
CA ASP A 71 9.26 -3.81 19.56
C ASP A 71 9.27 -5.07 18.67
N GLU A 72 10.44 -5.44 18.17
CA GLU A 72 10.62 -6.57 17.24
C GLU A 72 10.04 -7.90 17.79
N LYS A 73 10.05 -8.11 19.11
CA LYS A 73 9.49 -9.32 19.72
C LYS A 73 7.97 -9.32 19.67
N ALA A 74 7.35 -8.16 19.85
CA ALA A 74 5.91 -8.01 19.70
C ALA A 74 5.51 -8.18 18.22
N GLU A 75 6.27 -7.59 17.30
CA GLU A 75 6.05 -7.72 15.87
C GLU A 75 6.13 -9.18 15.39
N GLN A 76 7.13 -9.94 15.84
CA GLN A 76 7.24 -11.35 15.48
C GLN A 76 6.04 -12.17 15.98
N ARG A 77 5.54 -11.92 17.21
CA ARG A 77 4.35 -12.61 17.72
C ARG A 77 3.11 -12.29 16.89
N GLU A 78 2.92 -11.02 16.52
CA GLU A 78 1.80 -10.63 15.66
C GLU A 78 1.91 -11.27 14.27
N ILE A 79 3.13 -11.43 13.74
CA ILE A 79 3.36 -12.16 12.48
C ILE A 79 2.91 -13.62 12.63
N ASP A 80 3.32 -14.29 13.70
CA ASP A 80 2.98 -15.69 13.95
C ASP A 80 1.46 -15.87 14.17
N ASP A 81 0.85 -14.99 14.97
CA ASP A 81 -0.59 -15.00 15.26
C ASP A 81 -1.43 -14.75 14.00
N MET A 82 -1.05 -13.79 13.17
CA MET A 82 -1.76 -13.49 11.91
C MET A 82 -1.56 -14.60 10.88
N PHE A 83 -0.37 -15.19 10.82
CA PHE A 83 -0.11 -16.32 9.94
C PHE A 83 -0.97 -17.54 10.30
N ALA A 84 -1.20 -17.80 11.59
CA ALA A 84 -2.14 -18.84 12.05
C ALA A 84 -3.59 -18.60 11.58
N LEU A 85 -3.94 -17.35 11.25
CA LEU A 85 -5.24 -16.93 10.69
C LEU A 85 -5.24 -16.86 9.15
N ASN A 86 -4.19 -17.38 8.50
CA ASN A 86 -3.99 -17.33 7.04
C ASN A 86 -3.91 -15.89 6.50
N LEU A 87 -3.33 -14.99 7.31
CA LEU A 87 -2.99 -13.61 6.93
C LEU A 87 -1.47 -13.48 6.87
N HIS A 88 -0.96 -13.11 5.70
CA HIS A 88 0.47 -13.04 5.46
C HIS A 88 1.00 -11.65 5.79
N PHE A 89 2.12 -11.60 6.51
CA PHE A 89 2.87 -10.36 6.67
C PHE A 89 3.43 -9.93 5.31
N VAL A 90 3.16 -8.68 4.92
CA VAL A 90 3.51 -8.18 3.58
C VAL A 90 4.30 -6.88 3.60
N GLY A 91 4.44 -6.22 4.74
CA GLY A 91 4.99 -4.87 4.75
C GLY A 91 4.79 -4.13 6.06
N CYS A 92 5.43 -2.96 6.15
CA CYS A 92 5.30 -2.08 7.29
C CYS A 92 4.62 -0.77 6.89
N TRP A 93 4.08 -0.07 7.87
CA TRP A 93 3.58 1.29 7.71
C TRP A 93 4.13 2.19 8.81
N HIS A 94 4.25 3.47 8.50
CA HIS A 94 4.53 4.50 9.50
C HIS A 94 4.03 5.89 9.08
N THR A 95 4.10 6.87 9.98
CA THR A 95 3.58 8.23 9.74
C THR A 95 4.68 9.27 9.68
N HIS A 96 4.66 10.18 8.72
CA HIS A 96 5.53 11.34 8.72
C HIS A 96 4.75 12.61 9.09
N PRO A 97 5.38 13.59 9.77
CA PRO A 97 4.78 14.91 10.02
C PRO A 97 4.72 15.81 8.76
N GLU A 98 4.96 15.27 7.58
CA GLU A 98 4.91 15.94 6.28
C GLU A 98 3.48 15.91 5.72
N ASP A 99 3.07 16.91 4.92
CA ASP A 99 1.73 16.93 4.34
C ASP A 99 1.50 15.80 3.34
N VAL A 100 2.46 15.63 2.43
CA VAL A 100 2.55 14.51 1.50
C VAL A 100 3.80 13.76 1.90
N ALA A 101 3.62 12.51 2.32
CA ALA A 101 4.72 11.70 2.82
C ALA A 101 5.71 11.36 1.71
N SER A 102 6.99 11.30 2.07
CA SER A 102 8.05 10.74 1.22
C SER A 102 8.96 9.81 2.04
N PRO A 103 9.48 8.73 1.45
CA PRO A 103 10.41 7.84 2.15
C PRO A 103 11.75 8.53 2.41
N SER A 104 12.22 8.44 3.65
CA SER A 104 13.58 8.87 3.99
C SER A 104 14.61 7.83 3.55
N GLN A 105 15.89 8.24 3.48
CA GLN A 105 16.98 7.28 3.21
C GLN A 105 17.07 6.18 4.27
N ILE A 106 16.66 6.46 5.51
CA ILE A 106 16.64 5.48 6.60
C ILE A 106 15.54 4.45 6.33
N ASP A 107 14.37 4.87 5.88
CA ASP A 107 13.24 3.98 5.57
C ASP A 107 13.59 3.02 4.44
N ILE A 108 14.23 3.53 3.39
CA ILE A 108 14.70 2.74 2.25
C ILE A 108 15.69 1.66 2.71
N ARG A 109 16.68 2.04 3.54
CA ARG A 109 17.69 1.10 4.06
C ARG A 109 17.06 0.05 4.95
N ASN A 110 16.24 0.45 5.92
CA ASN A 110 15.58 -0.46 6.86
C ASN A 110 14.70 -1.46 6.13
N THR A 111 13.92 -1.00 5.13
CA THR A 111 13.04 -1.88 4.36
C THR A 111 13.85 -2.84 3.48
N THR A 112 14.88 -2.35 2.79
CA THR A 112 15.78 -3.20 1.98
C THR A 112 16.46 -4.29 2.83
N ASP A 113 16.88 -3.93 4.04
CA ASP A 113 17.48 -4.87 4.99
C ASP A 113 16.46 -5.92 5.48
N CYS A 114 15.23 -5.51 5.76
CA CYS A 114 14.14 -6.44 6.10
C CYS A 114 13.86 -7.41 4.93
N VAL A 115 13.83 -6.91 3.69
CA VAL A 115 13.63 -7.74 2.49
C VAL A 115 14.74 -8.78 2.33
N LYS A 116 15.99 -8.37 2.58
CA LYS A 116 17.15 -9.27 2.47
C LYS A 116 17.18 -10.35 3.55
N ARG A 117 16.76 -10.02 4.77
CA ARG A 117 16.78 -10.94 5.93
C ARG A 117 15.57 -11.88 5.95
N SER A 118 14.48 -11.51 5.29
CA SER A 118 13.28 -12.33 5.28
C SER A 118 13.36 -13.51 4.30
N ARG A 119 12.85 -14.67 4.75
CA ARG A 119 12.61 -15.87 3.93
C ARG A 119 11.11 -16.00 3.59
N HIS A 120 10.46 -14.91 3.16
CA HIS A 120 9.05 -14.94 2.78
C HIS A 120 8.83 -15.33 1.31
N VAL A 121 7.59 -15.74 1.02
CA VAL A 121 7.09 -16.11 -0.31
C VAL A 121 6.99 -14.91 -1.26
N LEU A 122 6.93 -13.69 -0.72
CA LEU A 122 6.79 -12.46 -1.50
C LEU A 122 8.15 -11.96 -2.00
N ASN A 123 8.21 -11.62 -3.29
CA ASN A 123 9.40 -11.07 -3.95
C ASN A 123 9.71 -9.61 -3.55
N GLY A 124 8.90 -9.02 -2.67
CA GLY A 124 9.05 -7.66 -2.17
C GLY A 124 8.16 -7.39 -0.97
N PHE A 125 8.43 -6.28 -0.29
CA PHE A 125 7.68 -5.77 0.86
C PHE A 125 6.98 -4.47 0.52
N ILE A 126 5.81 -4.26 1.12
CA ILE A 126 5.07 -3.02 0.99
C ILE A 126 5.53 -2.06 2.07
N MET A 127 5.81 -0.82 1.70
CA MET A 127 6.06 0.28 2.62
C MET A 127 5.00 1.35 2.41
N VAL A 128 4.26 1.67 3.47
CA VAL A 128 3.26 2.75 3.45
C VAL A 128 3.69 3.86 4.39
N ILE A 129 3.77 5.08 3.89
CA ILE A 129 4.06 6.26 4.69
C ILE A 129 2.86 7.19 4.63
N VAL A 130 2.32 7.53 5.80
CA VAL A 130 1.11 8.35 5.92
C VAL A 130 1.48 9.74 6.40
N GLY A 131 1.22 10.74 5.57
CA GLY A 131 1.39 12.15 5.87
C GLY A 131 0.19 12.76 6.59
N ARG A 132 0.17 14.10 6.66
CA ARG A 132 -0.88 14.87 7.34
C ARG A 132 -2.12 15.10 6.48
N LYS A 133 -2.01 15.16 5.15
CA LYS A 133 -3.18 15.29 4.27
C LYS A 133 -4.07 14.05 4.34
N ASP A 134 -5.33 14.22 3.96
CA ASP A 134 -6.29 13.12 3.91
C ASP A 134 -5.86 12.07 2.89
N ILE A 135 -6.18 10.82 3.17
CA ILE A 135 -5.89 9.69 2.27
C ILE A 135 -6.86 9.75 1.06
N PRO A 136 -6.38 9.48 -0.18
CA PRO A 136 -5.06 8.98 -0.54
C PRO A 136 -3.96 10.05 -0.72
N ALA A 137 -4.30 11.34 -0.73
CA ALA A 137 -3.36 12.40 -1.11
C ALA A 137 -2.16 12.55 -0.16
N GLY A 138 -2.30 12.21 1.11
CA GLY A 138 -1.21 12.20 2.09
C GLY A 138 -0.40 10.90 2.13
N MET A 139 -0.78 9.87 1.38
CA MET A 139 -0.23 8.52 1.50
C MET A 139 0.75 8.22 0.36
N CYS A 140 1.97 7.82 0.72
CA CYS A 140 2.95 7.23 -0.19
C CYS A 140 2.93 5.71 -0.02
N VAL A 141 2.79 4.98 -1.13
CA VAL A 141 2.78 3.51 -1.13
C VAL A 141 3.90 3.05 -2.04
N SER A 142 4.79 2.20 -1.52
CA SER A 142 5.93 1.67 -2.26
C SER A 142 6.03 0.15 -2.14
N VAL A 143 6.58 -0.50 -3.16
CA VAL A 143 7.06 -1.88 -3.10
C VAL A 143 8.57 -1.85 -3.09
N CYS A 144 9.17 -2.51 -2.11
CA CYS A 144 10.60 -2.62 -1.93
C CYS A 144 11.03 -4.06 -2.24
N ASP A 145 11.97 -4.22 -3.16
CA ASP A 145 12.64 -5.50 -3.37
C ASP A 145 14.05 -5.47 -2.74
N LYS A 146 14.90 -6.45 -3.06
CA LYS A 146 16.26 -6.54 -2.50
C LYS A 146 17.20 -5.43 -2.99
N ALA A 147 16.83 -4.70 -4.04
CA ALA A 147 17.68 -3.75 -4.75
C ALA A 147 17.10 -2.34 -4.84
N SER A 148 15.78 -2.20 -4.93
CA SER A 148 15.10 -0.96 -5.31
C SER A 148 13.80 -0.75 -4.55
N VAL A 149 13.36 0.50 -4.52
CA VAL A 149 12.05 0.93 -4.01
C VAL A 149 11.27 1.51 -5.17
N TYR A 150 10.05 1.00 -5.39
CA TYR A 150 9.15 1.40 -6.46
C TYR A 150 7.90 2.00 -5.86
N GLU A 151 7.72 3.31 -6.00
CA GLU A 151 6.47 3.97 -5.61
C GLU A 151 5.34 3.54 -6.54
N LEU A 152 4.20 3.17 -5.95
CA LEU A 152 3.04 2.70 -6.69
C LEU A 152 2.10 3.86 -7.03
N PRO A 153 1.69 4.00 -8.29
CA PRO A 153 0.65 4.94 -8.65
C PRO A 153 -0.71 4.47 -8.12
N LEU A 154 -1.50 5.41 -7.61
CA LEU A 154 -2.91 5.16 -7.27
C LEU A 154 -3.63 4.64 -8.52
N SER A 155 -4.29 3.48 -8.42
CA SER A 155 -5.09 2.96 -9.52
C SER A 155 -6.18 3.97 -9.81
N ARG A 156 -6.16 4.57 -11.01
CA ARG A 156 -7.32 5.31 -11.50
C ARG A 156 -8.37 4.25 -11.75
N GLY A 157 -9.35 4.14 -10.83
CA GLY A 157 -10.42 3.16 -10.95
C GLY A 157 -10.86 3.09 -12.39
N THR A 158 -10.87 1.87 -12.97
CA THR A 158 -11.26 1.67 -14.36
C THR A 158 -12.62 2.33 -14.54
N ALA A 159 -12.64 3.52 -15.15
CA ALA A 159 -13.89 4.03 -15.69
C ALA A 159 -14.40 2.91 -16.60
N PRO A 160 -15.68 2.51 -16.52
CA PRO A 160 -16.19 1.50 -17.42
C PRO A 160 -15.81 1.95 -18.82
N GLN A 161 -14.98 1.17 -19.51
CA GLN A 161 -14.69 1.40 -20.91
C GLN A 161 -16.06 1.44 -21.58
N ARG A 162 -16.49 2.62 -22.03
CA ARG A 162 -17.65 2.70 -22.92
C ARG A 162 -17.32 1.73 -24.05
N PRO A 163 -18.17 0.73 -24.34
CA PRO A 163 -17.92 -0.14 -25.48
C PRO A 163 -17.72 0.78 -26.69
N ALA A 164 -16.65 0.51 -27.44
CA ALA A 164 -16.36 1.22 -28.67
C ALA A 164 -17.65 1.29 -29.49
N THR A 165 -18.20 2.48 -29.65
CA THR A 165 -19.34 2.70 -30.53
C THR A 165 -18.86 2.34 -31.92
N ALA A 166 -19.22 1.16 -32.40
CA ALA A 166 -19.01 0.77 -33.77
C ALA A 166 -19.74 1.83 -34.63
N THR A 167 -18.97 2.61 -35.37
CA THR A 167 -19.50 3.51 -36.38
C THR A 167 -20.34 2.68 -37.35
N PRO A 168 -21.64 2.97 -37.57
CA PRO A 168 -22.37 2.32 -38.63
C PRO A 168 -21.81 2.84 -39.94
N THR A 169 -21.11 2.00 -40.68
CA THR A 169 -20.85 2.22 -42.10
C THR A 169 -22.18 2.15 -42.82
N TYR A 170 -22.80 3.30 -43.08
CA TYR A 170 -23.88 3.41 -44.06
C TYR A 170 -23.27 3.15 -45.45
N GLY A 171 -23.55 1.95 -45.98
CA GLY A 171 -23.29 1.63 -47.38
C GLY A 171 -24.17 2.50 -48.27
N THR A 172 -23.54 3.32 -49.12
CA THR A 172 -24.24 4.05 -50.18
C THR A 172 -24.77 3.05 -51.20
N VAL A 173 -26.08 2.81 -51.19
CA VAL A 173 -26.77 2.10 -52.27
C VAL A 173 -26.71 2.99 -53.50
N ARG A 174 -25.88 2.63 -54.49
CA ARG A 174 -25.97 3.17 -55.85
C ARG A 174 -27.30 2.71 -56.44
N ASN A 175 -28.18 3.67 -56.71
CA ASN A 175 -29.41 3.42 -57.44
C ASN A 175 -29.09 3.55 -58.94
N ASP A 176 -28.88 2.41 -59.60
CA ASP A 176 -28.91 2.33 -61.06
C ASP A 176 -30.36 2.44 -61.51
N ARG A 177 -30.71 3.54 -62.19
CA ARG A 177 -31.89 3.62 -63.05
C ARG A 177 -31.61 4.49 -64.28
N ARG A 178 -31.56 3.78 -65.42
CA ARG A 178 -31.91 4.13 -66.80
C ARG A 178 -31.25 5.34 -67.44
#